data_AF-A0A7T7BJM3-F1
#
_entry.id   AF-A0A7T7BJM3-F1
#
_cell.length_a   1.000
_cell.length_b   1.000
_cell.length_c   1.000
_cell.angle_alpha   90.00
_cell.angle_beta   90.00
_cell.angle_gamma   90.00
#
_symmetry.space_group_name_H-M   'P 1'
#
loop_
_entity.id
_entity.type
_entity.pdbx_description
1 polymer ?
#
loop_
_entity_poly.entity_id
_entity_poly.type
_entity_poly.pdbx_seq_one_letter_code
_entity_poly.pdbx_strand_id
1 'polypeptide(L)'
;MGSFIFLDQTRYDLSPNVTILGCTLFSRVSEADKEHVSYGLNDFYHIKDWTVDNHTAAHEADLRWLNGQVSHIAASEPHRKIVVFTHHGPVTQDPRALDPRHVNSSLSSGFASDLSGQEIWKSPLVKLWAFGHTHFNFSYIEAGTEKMVVSNQRGYYFSQAHGFDGELVVEV
;
A
#
# COMPACT_ATOMS: atom_id res chain seq x y z
N MET A 1 0.63 -3.40 28.94
CA MET A 1 1.43 -2.53 28.06
C MET A 1 1.41 -3.16 26.67
N GLY A 2 1.13 -2.37 25.63
CA GLY A 2 1.19 -2.85 24.25
C GLY A 2 2.63 -2.83 23.71
N SER A 3 2.89 -3.59 22.65
CA SER A 3 4.15 -3.56 21.90
C SER A 3 3.99 -2.64 20.68
N PHE A 4 4.97 -1.78 20.44
CA PHE A 4 5.06 -1.01 19.20
C PHE A 4 5.91 -1.79 18.19
N ILE A 5 5.32 -2.15 17.06
CA ILE A 5 6.01 -2.84 15.95
C ILE A 5 6.12 -1.86 14.79
N PHE A 6 7.34 -1.49 14.43
CA PHE A 6 7.61 -0.65 13.28
C PHE A 6 7.58 -1.49 12.00
N LEU A 7 6.76 -1.09 11.03
CA LEU A 7 6.54 -1.82 9.78
C LEU A 7 7.31 -1.16 8.62
N ASP A 8 8.57 -1.54 8.47
CA ASP A 8 9.47 -1.09 7.41
C ASP A 8 10.24 -2.30 6.89
N GLN A 9 9.68 -2.96 5.87
CA GLN A 9 10.07 -4.30 5.45
C GLN A 9 10.07 -5.29 6.63
N THR A 10 9.03 -5.19 7.47
CA THR A 10 8.87 -5.99 8.68
C THR A 10 7.78 -7.02 8.52
N ARG A 11 8.11 -8.28 8.82
CA ARG A 11 7.13 -9.35 9.06
C ARG A 11 6.84 -9.43 10.55
N TYR A 12 5.56 -9.52 10.91
CA TYR A 12 5.11 -9.75 12.26
C TYR A 12 4.03 -10.83 12.30
N ASP A 13 4.31 -11.92 13.01
CA ASP A 13 3.35 -13.01 13.17
C ASP A 13 2.46 -12.72 14.37
N LEU A 14 1.24 -12.25 14.10
CA LEU A 14 0.24 -11.90 15.11
C LEU A 14 -0.28 -13.15 15.83
N SER A 15 -0.38 -14.27 15.11
CA SER A 15 -0.79 -15.57 15.65
C SER A 15 -0.14 -16.69 14.83
N PRO A 16 -0.30 -17.97 15.20
CA PRO A 16 0.17 -19.09 14.38
C PRO A 16 -0.38 -19.09 12.95
N ASN A 17 -1.54 -18.47 12.73
CA ASN A 17 -2.23 -18.49 11.44
C ASN A 17 -2.29 -17.13 10.73
N VAL A 18 -1.84 -16.04 11.36
CA VAL A 18 -1.95 -14.68 10.81
C VAL A 18 -0.60 -13.99 10.84
N THR A 19 -0.18 -13.52 9.68
CA THR A 19 1.06 -12.76 9.48
C THR A 19 0.73 -11.39 8.92
N ILE A 20 1.34 -10.36 9.49
CA ILE A 20 1.32 -8.99 9.03
C ILE A 20 2.63 -8.73 8.30
N LEU A 21 2.56 -8.24 7.07
CA LEU A 21 3.68 -7.68 6.33
C LEU A 21 3.45 -6.18 6.19
N GLY A 22 4.47 -5.37 6.47
CA GLY A 22 4.33 -3.94 6.23
C GLY A 22 5.63 -3.23 5.88
N CYS A 23 5.45 -2.19 5.09
CA CYS A 23 6.49 -1.30 4.56
C CYS A 23 5.83 0.01 4.12
N THR A 24 6.62 1.01 3.72
CA THR A 24 6.04 2.23 3.14
C THR A 24 5.42 1.94 1.77
N LEU A 25 6.06 1.07 0.98
CA LEU A 25 5.77 0.83 -0.43
C LEU A 25 5.64 2.17 -1.12
N PHE A 26 6.71 2.98 -1.16
CA PHE A 26 6.72 4.17 -2.03
C PHE A 26 6.25 3.83 -3.44
N SER A 27 5.98 4.82 -4.29
CA SER A 27 5.51 4.57 -5.66
C SER A 27 6.67 4.44 -6.66
N ARG A 28 6.42 3.79 -7.79
CA ARG A 28 7.27 3.80 -8.98
C ARG A 28 6.85 4.94 -9.89
N VAL A 29 7.68 5.97 -9.95
CA VAL A 29 7.45 7.15 -10.79
C VAL A 29 8.06 6.91 -12.17
N SER A 30 7.31 7.20 -13.24
CA SER A 30 7.81 7.10 -14.61
C SER A 30 8.75 8.25 -14.94
N GLU A 31 9.71 8.06 -15.86
CA GLU A 31 10.60 9.14 -16.31
C GLU A 31 9.82 10.37 -16.82
N ALA A 32 8.68 10.15 -17.47
CA ALA A 32 7.84 11.21 -18.01
C ALA A 32 7.17 12.06 -16.91
N ASP A 33 6.94 11.47 -15.74
CA ASP A 33 6.24 12.12 -14.64
C ASP A 33 7.19 12.68 -13.57
N LYS A 34 8.49 12.35 -13.62
CA LYS A 34 9.48 12.71 -12.60
C LYS A 34 9.42 14.18 -12.20
N GLU A 35 9.41 15.08 -13.19
CA GLU A 35 9.38 16.52 -12.94
C GLU A 35 8.10 16.93 -12.21
N HIS A 36 6.94 16.57 -12.76
CA HIS A 36 5.63 16.89 -12.17
C HIS A 36 5.49 16.34 -10.75
N VAL A 37 5.84 15.07 -10.54
CA VAL A 37 5.77 14.40 -9.24
C VAL A 37 6.73 15.02 -8.23
N SER A 38 7.96 15.36 -8.65
CA SER A 38 8.96 15.99 -7.78
C SER A 38 8.48 17.34 -7.21
N TYR A 39 7.76 18.12 -8.02
CA TYR A 39 7.23 19.40 -7.58
C TYR A 39 5.88 19.29 -6.86
N GLY A 40 5.12 18.22 -7.11
CA GLY A 40 3.74 18.08 -6.66
C GLY A 40 3.54 17.35 -5.33
N LEU A 41 4.52 16.58 -4.86
CA LEU A 41 4.41 15.80 -3.63
C LEU A 41 5.28 16.34 -2.49
N ASN A 42 4.69 16.36 -1.29
CA ASN A 42 5.32 16.85 -0.07
C ASN A 42 6.56 16.03 0.34
N ASP A 43 6.60 14.75 -0.05
CA ASP A 43 7.70 13.82 0.19
C ASP A 43 9.06 14.43 -0.21
N PHE A 44 9.11 15.10 -1.37
CA PHE A 44 10.36 15.67 -1.92
C PHE A 44 10.77 17.01 -1.28
N TYR A 45 9.90 17.61 -0.47
CA TYR A 45 10.18 18.83 0.27
C TYR A 45 10.48 18.58 1.76
N HIS A 46 9.94 17.49 2.32
CA HIS A 46 10.00 17.22 3.76
C HIS A 46 10.93 16.06 4.11
N ILE A 47 11.16 15.11 3.21
CA ILE A 47 12.15 14.05 3.42
C ILE A 47 13.51 14.58 2.98
N LYS A 48 14.45 14.63 3.93
CA LYS A 48 15.79 15.15 3.70
C LYS A 48 16.53 14.31 2.65
N ASP A 49 17.17 14.98 1.69
CA ASP A 49 17.97 14.37 0.62
C ASP A 49 17.21 13.30 -0.18
N TRP A 50 15.90 13.50 -0.37
CA TRP A 50 15.00 12.55 -1.03
C TRP A 50 14.71 12.93 -2.48
N THR A 51 15.20 12.12 -3.41
CA THR A 51 14.96 12.29 -4.86
C THR A 51 13.86 11.35 -5.34
N VAL A 52 13.31 11.61 -6.53
CA VAL A 52 12.37 10.68 -7.19
C VAL A 52 13.03 9.31 -7.47
N ASP A 53 14.33 9.30 -7.73
CA ASP A 53 15.11 8.07 -7.89
C ASP A 53 15.20 7.28 -6.57
N ASN A 54 15.44 7.97 -5.44
CA ASN A 54 15.44 7.34 -4.12
C ASN A 54 14.05 6.76 -3.78
N HIS A 55 12.98 7.51 -4.09
CA HIS A 55 11.59 7.08 -3.92
C HIS A 55 11.29 5.81 -4.73
N THR A 56 11.67 5.78 -6.01
CA THR A 56 11.48 4.60 -6.87
C THR A 56 12.36 3.42 -6.45
N ALA A 57 13.60 3.67 -6.02
CA ALA A 57 14.48 2.61 -5.52
C ALA A 57 13.94 1.97 -4.22
N ALA A 58 13.35 2.78 -3.33
CA ALA A 58 12.70 2.30 -2.12
C ALA A 58 11.45 1.45 -2.45
N HIS A 59 10.63 1.87 -3.42
CA HIS A 59 9.54 1.05 -3.95
C HIS A 59 10.03 -0.32 -4.42
N GLU A 60 11.09 -0.37 -5.22
CA GLU A 60 11.62 -1.64 -5.73
C GLU A 60 12.23 -2.52 -4.64
N ALA A 61 12.78 -1.94 -3.57
CA ALA A 61 13.21 -2.68 -2.40
C ALA A 61 12.02 -3.31 -1.66
N ASP A 62 10.99 -2.52 -1.38
CA ASP A 62 9.76 -2.96 -0.70
C ASP A 62 9.03 -4.06 -1.49
N LEU A 63 8.90 -3.87 -2.81
CA LEU A 63 8.25 -4.85 -3.68
C LEU A 63 9.01 -6.18 -3.72
N ARG A 64 10.34 -6.14 -3.85
CA ARG A 64 11.16 -7.35 -3.80
C ARG A 64 11.03 -8.06 -2.46
N TRP A 65 11.02 -7.31 -1.36
CA TRP A 65 10.83 -7.87 -0.02
C TRP A 65 9.45 -8.51 0.14
N LEU A 66 8.37 -7.82 -0.26
CA LEU A 66 7.00 -8.34 -0.20
C LEU A 66 6.84 -9.64 -1.00
N ASN A 67 7.32 -9.66 -2.25
CA ASN A 67 7.29 -10.86 -3.10
C ASN A 67 8.13 -12.00 -2.48
N GLY A 68 9.29 -11.70 -1.91
CA GLY A 68 10.10 -12.68 -1.20
C GLY A 68 9.39 -13.28 0.02
N GLN A 69 8.74 -12.44 0.83
CA GLN A 69 8.00 -12.89 2.03
C GLN A 69 6.82 -13.78 1.66
N VAL A 70 5.98 -13.37 0.69
CA VAL A 70 4.81 -14.15 0.31
C VAL A 70 5.20 -15.49 -0.29
N SER A 71 6.25 -15.53 -1.11
CA SER A 71 6.73 -16.77 -1.73
C SER A 71 7.34 -17.71 -0.69
N HIS A 72 8.06 -17.17 0.31
CA HIS A 72 8.54 -17.96 1.44
C HIS A 72 7.40 -18.54 2.28
N ILE A 73 6.41 -17.73 2.65
CA ILE A 73 5.24 -18.16 3.44
C ILE A 73 4.44 -19.21 2.67
N ALA A 74 4.22 -19.01 1.36
CA ALA A 74 3.50 -19.97 0.54
C ALA A 74 4.19 -21.35 0.48
N ALA A 75 5.52 -21.37 0.48
CA ALA A 75 6.28 -22.62 0.44
C ALA A 75 6.38 -23.33 1.81
N SER A 76 6.53 -22.56 2.89
CA SER A 76 6.89 -23.11 4.22
C SER A 76 5.73 -23.14 5.21
N GLU A 77 4.79 -22.21 5.09
CA GLU A 77 3.70 -21.99 6.05
C GLU A 77 2.36 -21.71 5.33
N PRO A 78 1.91 -22.59 4.39
CA PRO A 78 0.78 -22.32 3.49
C PRO A 78 -0.58 -22.18 4.21
N HIS A 79 -0.64 -22.50 5.50
CA HIS A 79 -1.83 -22.33 6.33
C HIS A 79 -2.06 -20.88 6.78
N ARG A 80 -1.07 -20.00 6.61
CA ARG A 80 -1.14 -18.62 7.08
C ARG A 80 -2.01 -17.73 6.18
N LYS A 81 -2.73 -16.83 6.84
CA LYS A 81 -3.38 -15.66 6.22
C LYS A 81 -2.44 -14.47 6.35
N ILE A 82 -2.28 -13.73 5.26
CA ILE A 82 -1.41 -12.56 5.19
C ILE A 82 -2.26 -11.30 5.17
N VAL A 83 -1.92 -10.36 6.06
CA VAL A 83 -2.41 -8.99 6.08
C VAL A 83 -1.27 -8.08 5.65
N VAL A 84 -1.53 -7.17 4.72
CA VAL A 84 -0.55 -6.23 4.20
C VAL A 84 -0.93 -4.81 4.61
N PHE A 85 0.03 -4.09 5.20
CA PHE A 85 -0.10 -2.67 5.51
C PHE A 85 0.96 -1.87 4.75
N THR A 86 0.52 -0.92 3.94
CA THR A 86 1.41 -0.01 3.21
C THR A 86 1.00 1.44 3.36
N HIS A 87 1.91 2.37 3.10
CA HIS A 87 1.54 3.78 3.01
C HIS A 87 0.89 4.08 1.65
N HIS A 88 1.57 3.79 0.54
CA HIS A 88 1.00 3.98 -0.80
C HIS A 88 0.21 2.76 -1.29
N GLY A 89 -0.60 3.00 -2.32
CA GLY A 89 -1.52 2.02 -2.89
C GLY A 89 -0.89 1.04 -3.88
N PRO A 90 -1.38 -0.21 -3.94
CA PRO A 90 -0.90 -1.25 -4.87
C PRO A 90 -1.66 -1.32 -6.20
N VAL A 91 -2.58 -0.38 -6.44
CA VAL A 91 -3.47 -0.36 -7.62
C VAL A 91 -3.58 1.05 -8.16
N THR A 92 -3.44 1.19 -9.48
CA THR A 92 -3.60 2.46 -10.21
C THR A 92 -4.74 2.42 -11.23
N GLN A 93 -5.31 1.24 -11.51
CA GLN A 93 -6.28 1.04 -12.59
C GLN A 93 -7.68 0.63 -12.11
N ASP A 94 -7.85 0.25 -10.83
CA ASP A 94 -9.17 -0.11 -10.32
C ASP A 94 -9.97 1.17 -10.01
N PRO A 95 -11.06 1.47 -10.74
CA PRO A 95 -11.82 2.70 -10.54
C PRO A 95 -12.44 2.82 -9.14
N ARG A 96 -12.56 1.71 -8.39
CA ARG A 96 -13.05 1.72 -7.01
C ARG A 96 -12.00 2.24 -6.02
N ALA A 97 -10.73 2.17 -6.38
CA ALA A 97 -9.59 2.59 -5.56
C ALA A 97 -9.06 3.99 -5.92
N LEU A 98 -9.60 4.60 -6.97
CA LEU A 98 -9.15 5.88 -7.50
C LEU A 98 -10.05 7.01 -7.01
N ASP A 99 -9.42 8.03 -6.43
CA ASP A 99 -10.11 9.28 -6.16
C ASP A 99 -10.50 9.96 -7.49
N PRO A 100 -11.79 10.24 -7.75
CA PRO A 100 -12.24 10.91 -8.97
C PRO A 100 -11.51 12.23 -9.27
N ARG A 101 -10.98 12.91 -8.23
CA ARG A 101 -10.23 14.17 -8.35
C ARG A 101 -8.86 14.00 -9.02
N HIS A 102 -8.32 12.78 -9.03
CA HIS A 102 -6.97 12.48 -9.52
C HIS A 102 -6.96 11.58 -10.75
N VAL A 103 -8.13 11.25 -11.31
CA VAL A 103 -8.23 10.54 -12.58
C VAL A 103 -7.55 11.36 -13.67
N ASN A 104 -6.55 10.76 -14.34
CA ASN A 104 -5.66 11.39 -15.34
C ASN A 104 -4.73 12.50 -14.83
N SER A 105 -4.48 12.58 -13.52
CA SER A 105 -3.47 13.50 -12.98
C SER A 105 -2.06 13.08 -13.41
N SER A 106 -1.21 14.04 -13.76
CA SER A 106 0.24 13.82 -13.96
C SER A 106 0.97 13.46 -12.67
N LEU A 107 0.30 13.55 -11.53
CA LEU A 107 0.82 13.15 -10.21
C LEU A 107 0.47 11.72 -9.84
N SER A 108 -0.39 11.03 -10.60
CA SER A 108 -0.94 9.72 -10.22
C SER A 108 0.14 8.65 -9.97
N SER A 109 1.24 8.69 -10.72
CA SER A 109 2.37 7.77 -10.54
C SER A 109 3.15 8.00 -9.24
N GLY A 110 2.93 9.12 -8.55
CA GLY A 110 3.47 9.41 -7.23
C GLY A 110 2.62 8.85 -6.06
N PHE A 111 1.36 8.48 -6.32
CA PHE A 111 0.43 8.03 -5.25
C PHE A 111 0.36 6.52 -5.10
N ALA A 112 0.54 5.77 -6.18
CA ALA A 112 0.36 4.32 -6.22
C ALA A 112 1.12 3.70 -7.40
N SER A 113 1.29 2.38 -7.37
CA SER A 113 1.87 1.61 -8.47
C SER A 113 1.07 0.36 -8.73
N ASP A 114 0.94 -0.02 -10.00
CA ASP A 114 0.17 -1.21 -10.36
C ASP A 114 0.96 -2.47 -9.99
N LEU A 115 0.50 -3.17 -8.95
CA LEU A 115 1.06 -4.44 -8.53
C LEU A 115 0.27 -5.64 -9.05
N SER A 116 -0.71 -5.46 -9.94
CA SER A 116 -1.56 -6.53 -10.47
C SER A 116 -0.78 -7.72 -11.05
N GLY A 117 0.41 -7.46 -11.61
CA GLY A 117 1.33 -8.46 -12.15
C GLY A 117 2.18 -9.21 -11.13
N GLN A 118 2.24 -8.78 -9.87
CA GLN A 118 3.21 -9.21 -8.86
C GLN A 118 2.75 -10.41 -8.05
N GLU A 119 3.69 -11.19 -7.52
CA GLU A 119 3.40 -12.39 -6.71
C GLU A 119 2.60 -12.06 -5.45
N ILE A 120 2.95 -10.99 -4.75
CA ILE A 120 2.22 -10.51 -3.56
C ILE A 120 0.75 -10.22 -3.86
N TRP A 121 0.45 -9.65 -5.02
CA TRP A 121 -0.91 -9.35 -5.42
C TRP A 121 -1.69 -10.62 -5.79
N LYS A 122 -1.06 -11.51 -6.55
CA LYS A 122 -1.68 -12.75 -7.05
C LYS A 122 -1.83 -13.84 -5.99
N SER A 123 -1.17 -13.69 -4.84
CA SER A 123 -1.21 -14.70 -3.80
C SER A 123 -2.59 -14.80 -3.15
N PRO A 124 -3.19 -16.01 -3.09
CA PRO A 124 -4.45 -16.23 -2.38
C PRO A 124 -4.27 -16.22 -0.85
N LEU A 125 -3.03 -16.24 -0.35
CA LEU A 125 -2.74 -16.14 1.08
C LEU A 125 -2.94 -14.72 1.61
N VAL A 126 -2.77 -13.71 0.76
CA VAL A 126 -3.07 -12.31 1.11
C VAL A 126 -4.57 -12.13 1.17
N LYS A 127 -5.10 -11.90 2.38
CA LYS A 127 -6.54 -11.76 2.64
C LYS A 127 -6.98 -10.31 2.81
N LEU A 128 -6.06 -9.46 3.25
CA LEU A 128 -6.31 -8.03 3.46
C LEU A 128 -5.11 -7.22 2.98
N TRP A 129 -5.39 -6.14 2.26
CA TRP A 129 -4.44 -5.07 1.96
C TRP A 129 -5.05 -3.73 2.38
N ALA A 130 -4.50 -3.10 3.42
CA ALA A 130 -4.88 -1.74 3.79
C ALA A 130 -3.76 -0.75 3.47
N PHE A 131 -4.14 0.39 2.89
CA PHE A 131 -3.19 1.45 2.55
C PHE A 131 -3.77 2.85 2.79
N GLY A 132 -2.91 3.86 2.68
CA GLY A 132 -3.23 5.26 2.93
C GLY A 132 -2.85 6.20 1.79
N HIS A 133 -2.23 7.32 2.13
CA HIS A 133 -1.67 8.35 1.26
C HIS A 133 -2.68 9.16 0.40
N THR A 134 -3.74 8.54 -0.11
CA THR A 134 -4.68 9.14 -1.07
C THR A 134 -5.77 10.02 -0.44
N HIS A 135 -5.99 9.92 0.87
CA HIS A 135 -7.11 10.54 1.58
C HIS A 135 -8.49 10.19 0.97
N PHE A 136 -8.60 9.02 0.36
CA PHE A 136 -9.81 8.52 -0.27
C PHE A 136 -10.20 7.17 0.36
N ASN A 137 -11.43 7.09 0.87
CA ASN A 137 -11.90 5.94 1.64
C ASN A 137 -12.77 5.03 0.78
N PHE A 138 -12.47 3.74 0.81
CA PHE A 138 -13.18 2.72 0.07
C PHE A 138 -12.88 1.33 0.64
N SER A 139 -13.71 0.36 0.27
CA SER A 139 -13.45 -1.05 0.49
C SER A 139 -14.03 -1.88 -0.65
N TYR A 140 -13.26 -2.85 -1.17
CA TYR A 140 -13.79 -3.82 -2.13
C TYR A 140 -13.09 -5.17 -2.00
N ILE A 141 -13.75 -6.22 -2.50
CA ILE A 141 -13.15 -7.54 -2.68
C ILE A 141 -12.61 -7.65 -4.12
N GLU A 142 -11.33 -7.96 -4.23
CA GLU A 142 -10.68 -8.27 -5.50
C GLU A 142 -11.07 -9.68 -5.94
N ALA A 143 -11.62 -9.81 -7.15
CA ALA A 143 -12.31 -11.03 -7.56
C ALA A 143 -11.38 -12.23 -7.84
N GLY A 144 -10.11 -11.99 -8.21
CA GLY A 144 -9.16 -13.04 -8.55
C GLY A 144 -8.62 -13.82 -7.35
N THR A 145 -8.43 -13.14 -6.22
CA THR A 145 -7.80 -13.72 -5.01
C THR A 145 -8.68 -13.62 -3.76
N GLU A 146 -9.87 -13.05 -3.89
CA GLU A 146 -10.84 -12.80 -2.80
C GLU A 146 -10.28 -11.95 -1.66
N LYS A 147 -9.24 -11.14 -1.93
CA LYS A 147 -8.67 -10.25 -0.93
C LYS A 147 -9.48 -8.98 -0.78
N MET A 148 -9.62 -8.54 0.45
CA MET A 148 -10.15 -7.22 0.74
C MET A 148 -9.06 -6.17 0.54
N VAL A 149 -9.37 -5.15 -0.27
CA VAL A 149 -8.56 -3.94 -0.41
C VAL A 149 -9.31 -2.81 0.27
N VAL A 150 -8.66 -2.12 1.20
CA VAL A 150 -9.32 -1.12 2.03
C VAL A 150 -8.45 0.12 2.25
N SER A 151 -9.12 1.26 2.30
CA SER A 151 -8.55 2.53 2.73
C SER A 151 -9.56 3.24 3.64
N ASN A 152 -9.11 3.63 4.84
CA ASN A 152 -9.93 4.30 5.85
C ASN A 152 -9.10 5.39 6.57
N GLN A 153 -8.82 6.45 5.84
CA GLN A 153 -7.98 7.57 6.19
C GLN A 153 -8.82 8.71 6.78
N ARG A 154 -8.34 9.32 7.86
CA ARG A 154 -8.99 10.49 8.48
C ARG A 154 -8.88 11.77 7.63
N GLY A 155 -7.84 11.86 6.81
CA GLY A 155 -7.46 13.09 6.11
C GLY A 155 -6.78 14.11 7.02
N TYR A 156 -6.66 15.34 6.53
CA TYR A 156 -6.03 16.44 7.27
C TYR A 156 -6.97 17.01 8.34
N TYR A 157 -6.41 17.66 9.38
CA TYR A 157 -7.23 18.32 10.40
C TYR A 157 -8.16 19.40 9.81
N PHE A 158 -7.72 20.07 8.74
CA PHE A 158 -8.47 21.11 8.03
C PHE A 158 -9.24 20.59 6.81
N SER A 159 -9.08 19.32 6.45
CA SER A 159 -9.72 18.70 5.28
C SER A 159 -9.84 17.20 5.52
N GLN A 160 -10.87 16.83 6.28
CA GLN A 160 -11.15 15.43 6.61
C GLN A 160 -11.63 14.69 5.37
N ALA A 161 -11.19 13.45 5.22
CA ALA A 161 -11.61 12.59 4.12
C ALA A 161 -13.06 12.12 4.34
N HIS A 162 -13.85 12.14 3.27
CA HIS A 162 -15.22 11.65 3.32
C HIS A 162 -15.25 10.14 3.60
N GLY A 163 -16.22 9.69 4.40
CA GLY A 163 -16.42 8.26 4.68
C GLY A 163 -15.40 7.63 5.62
N PHE A 164 -14.60 8.43 6.35
CA PHE A 164 -13.76 7.91 7.42
C PHE A 164 -14.65 7.31 8.53
N ASP A 165 -14.33 6.10 8.94
CA ASP A 165 -15.03 5.39 10.02
C ASP A 165 -14.05 5.05 11.14
N GLY A 166 -14.19 5.73 12.29
CA GLY A 166 -13.34 5.50 13.46
C GLY A 166 -13.58 4.15 14.15
N GLU A 167 -14.69 3.49 13.84
CA GLU A 167 -15.11 2.22 14.45
C GLU A 167 -14.96 1.03 13.47
N LEU A 168 -14.32 1.25 12.32
CA LEU A 168 -14.14 0.20 11.30
C LEU A 168 -13.36 -0.99 11.87
N VAL A 169 -13.98 -2.16 11.84
CA VAL A 169 -13.36 -3.45 12.14
C VAL A 169 -13.36 -4.31 10.87
N VAL A 170 -12.21 -4.92 10.59
CA VAL A 170 -12.04 -5.84 9.46
C VAL A 170 -11.70 -7.23 9.97
N GLU A 171 -12.46 -8.23 9.52
CA GLU A 171 -12.24 -9.64 9.86
C GLU A 171 -11.38 -10.31 8.77
N VAL A 172 -10.42 -11.16 9.20
CA VAL A 172 -9.46 -11.84 8.31
C VAL A 172 -9.42 -13.34 8.54
#